data_AF-A0AAN8VV89-F1
#
_entry.id   AF-A0AAN8VV89-F1
#
_cell.length_a   1.000
_cell.length_b   1.000
_cell.length_c   1.000
_cell.angle_alpha   90.00
_cell.angle_beta   90.00
_cell.angle_gamma   90.00
#
_symmetry.space_group_name_H-M   'P 1'
#
loop_
_entity.id
_entity.type
_entity.pdbx_description
1 polymer ?
#
loop_
_entity_poly.entity_id
_entity_poly.type
_entity_poly.pdbx_seq_one_letter_code
_entity_poly.pdbx_strand_id
1 'polypeptide(L)'
;MGSFARLYQVLGIQRRPAHIPVPKVEPISKPMNDETPVLAAGNGPVYFNEVNYDHTSYTSWLMKHPSALSLFDRMMTAAEGKRIAIFLDYDGTLSPIVADPDRAFMPEKMRSAVNDVASQFPTAIISGRSLDKLFEFVRLTNVCYAGSHGMDIMAPTRLKNSYNTKFKTEAVDIKANEAVHFQPAQEFLPAIQEVLCKLEEETKMIPGVMIEDNKFCISVHFRQVQEEDYTRLEEKVKAILEDYSLLQLTNGKKVMEIRPSIKWDKGHALEYLLEFLGFGNFNDVLPIYIGDDQTDEDAFKVIQSRGQGYSILVSSIPKYTGASYSLHDPMEVLSFLLRLVRWKENSSVTIRCSTQKER
;
A
#
# COMPACT_ATOMS: atom_id res chain seq x y z
N MET A 1 2.95 27.57 -11.63
CA MET A 1 2.87 27.90 -10.19
C MET A 1 1.71 27.21 -9.44
N GLY A 2 0.94 26.31 -10.05
CA GLY A 2 -0.12 25.57 -9.36
C GLY A 2 -0.01 24.07 -9.63
N SER A 3 0.36 23.30 -8.61
CA SER A 3 0.16 21.85 -8.49
C SER A 3 0.50 21.47 -7.04
N PHE A 4 1.78 21.66 -6.64
CA PHE A 4 2.25 21.45 -5.27
C PHE A 4 1.55 22.31 -4.19
N ALA A 5 1.09 23.51 -4.52
CA ALA A 5 0.42 24.39 -3.56
C ALA A 5 -0.86 23.77 -2.96
N ARG A 6 -1.58 22.92 -3.70
CA ARG A 6 -2.76 22.21 -3.17
C ARG A 6 -2.37 21.08 -2.23
N LEU A 7 -1.31 20.33 -2.53
CA LEU A 7 -0.81 19.27 -1.64
C LEU A 7 -0.35 19.84 -0.29
N TYR A 8 0.42 20.94 -0.30
CA TYR A 8 0.83 21.61 0.96
C TYR A 8 -0.36 22.17 1.75
N GLN A 9 -1.45 22.57 1.08
CA GLN A 9 -2.68 23.04 1.72
C GLN A 9 -3.48 21.89 2.36
N VAL A 10 -3.46 20.70 1.75
CA VAL A 10 -4.07 19.47 2.30
C VAL A 10 -3.26 18.90 3.47
N LEU A 11 -1.93 19.06 3.45
CA LEU A 11 -1.01 18.66 4.53
C LEU A 11 -0.97 19.64 5.72
N GLY A 12 -1.73 20.74 5.69
CA GLY A 12 -1.79 21.70 6.80
C GLY A 12 -0.51 22.49 7.05
N ILE A 13 0.46 22.47 6.14
CA ILE A 13 1.74 23.19 6.27
C ILE A 13 1.54 24.65 5.84
N GLN A 14 0.89 25.45 6.69
CA GLN A 14 0.93 26.91 6.60
C GLN A 14 2.10 27.44 7.42
N ARG A 15 2.90 28.35 6.83
CA ARG A 15 3.85 29.18 7.59
C ARG A 15 3.08 29.92 8.69
N ARG A 16 3.33 29.58 9.96
CA ARG A 16 2.69 30.21 11.12
C ARG A 16 3.07 31.70 11.22
N PRO A 17 2.11 32.58 11.56
CA PRO A 17 2.35 33.70 12.45
C PRO A 17 1.94 33.34 13.90
N ALA A 18 2.56 34.04 14.85
CA ALA A 18 2.54 33.76 16.28
C ALA A 18 1.16 33.89 16.98
N HIS A 19 1.01 33.08 18.04
CA HIS A 19 0.11 33.21 19.20
C HIS A 19 -1.41 33.35 18.99
N ILE A 20 -2.17 32.27 19.25
CA ILE A 20 -3.56 32.30 19.76
C ILE A 20 -3.79 31.09 20.71
N PRO A 21 -4.55 31.20 21.82
CA PRO A 21 -4.62 30.21 22.91
C PRO A 21 -5.57 29.03 22.65
N VAL A 22 -5.32 27.94 23.37
CA VAL A 22 -6.01 26.63 23.33
C VAL A 22 -7.39 26.68 24.00
N PRO A 23 -8.48 26.13 23.40
CA PRO A 23 -9.74 25.91 24.10
C PRO A 23 -9.73 24.59 24.89
N LYS A 24 -10.24 24.63 26.13
CA LYS A 24 -10.55 23.44 26.96
C LYS A 24 -11.70 22.64 26.35
N VAL A 25 -11.57 21.32 26.32
CA VAL A 25 -12.66 20.39 25.98
C VAL A 25 -12.89 19.45 27.16
N GLU A 26 -14.14 19.37 27.61
CA GLU A 26 -14.62 18.50 28.69
C GLU A 26 -14.84 17.05 28.21
N PRO A 27 -14.71 16.05 29.10
CA PRO A 27 -14.79 14.64 28.74
C PRO A 27 -16.25 14.17 28.59
N ILE A 28 -16.53 13.47 27.48
CA ILE A 28 -17.79 12.75 27.26
C ILE A 28 -17.61 11.31 27.77
N SER A 29 -18.38 10.94 28.78
CA SER A 29 -18.52 9.59 29.31
C SER A 29 -19.78 8.92 28.74
N LYS A 30 -19.69 7.60 28.44
CA LYS A 30 -20.73 6.56 28.63
C LYS A 30 -20.29 5.18 28.05
N PRO A 31 -20.90 4.06 28.48
CA PRO A 31 -20.13 2.94 29.06
C PRO A 31 -20.06 1.67 28.20
N MET A 32 -19.12 0.80 28.61
CA MET A 32 -18.97 -0.61 28.26
C MET A 32 -20.22 -1.43 28.63
N ASN A 33 -20.62 -2.35 27.75
CA ASN A 33 -21.44 -3.50 28.11
C ASN A 33 -20.57 -4.76 28.03
N ASP A 34 -20.48 -5.44 29.17
CA ASP A 34 -19.97 -6.79 29.37
C ASP A 34 -20.94 -7.81 28.75
N GLU A 35 -20.42 -8.73 27.95
CA GLU A 35 -21.03 -10.04 27.77
C GLU A 35 -19.97 -11.13 27.99
N THR A 36 -20.11 -11.81 29.12
CA THR A 36 -19.41 -13.05 29.47
C THR A 36 -20.11 -14.24 28.80
N PRO A 37 -19.37 -15.25 28.32
CA PRO A 37 -19.96 -16.58 28.12
C PRO A 37 -19.53 -17.54 29.23
N VAL A 38 -20.54 -18.23 29.73
CA VAL A 38 -20.55 -19.25 30.77
C VAL A 38 -19.77 -20.51 30.33
N LEU A 39 -18.95 -21.04 31.25
CA LEU A 39 -18.29 -22.35 31.17
C LEU A 39 -19.32 -23.50 31.22
N ALA A 40 -19.25 -24.42 30.26
CA ALA A 40 -19.83 -25.75 30.38
C ALA A 40 -18.79 -26.81 29.97
N ALA A 41 -18.50 -27.72 30.90
CA ALA A 41 -17.57 -28.83 30.76
C ALA A 41 -18.15 -29.96 29.89
N GLY A 42 -17.29 -30.60 29.09
CA GLY A 42 -17.61 -31.83 28.35
C GLY A 42 -16.39 -32.41 27.65
N ASN A 43 -15.81 -33.46 28.22
CA ASN A 43 -14.68 -34.22 27.67
C ASN A 43 -15.09 -35.05 26.43
N GLY A 44 -14.33 -34.93 25.33
CA GLY A 44 -14.42 -35.78 24.13
C GLY A 44 -13.27 -35.47 23.15
N PRO A 45 -12.79 -36.44 22.33
CA PRO A 45 -11.49 -36.38 21.68
C PRO A 45 -11.46 -35.38 20.52
N VAL A 46 -10.33 -34.67 20.41
CA VAL A 46 -10.05 -33.65 19.40
C VAL A 46 -9.85 -34.31 18.03
N TYR A 47 -10.79 -34.11 17.12
CA TYR A 47 -10.56 -34.23 15.68
C TYR A 47 -10.43 -32.82 15.09
N PHE A 48 -9.43 -32.63 14.23
CA PHE A 48 -9.17 -31.40 13.50
C PHE A 48 -10.43 -30.97 12.73
N ASN A 49 -11.05 -29.87 13.14
CA ASN A 49 -12.13 -29.23 12.38
C ASN A 49 -11.53 -28.43 11.22
N GLU A 50 -11.73 -28.92 10.00
CA GLU A 50 -11.72 -28.09 8.80
C GLU A 50 -12.75 -26.97 8.99
N VAL A 51 -12.30 -25.73 8.88
CA VAL A 51 -13.18 -24.56 8.97
C VAL A 51 -14.05 -24.53 7.72
N ASN A 52 -15.29 -25.02 7.85
CA ASN A 52 -16.37 -24.81 6.88
C ASN A 52 -16.67 -23.30 6.81
N TYR A 53 -15.95 -22.57 5.97
CA TYR A 53 -16.39 -21.25 5.56
C TYR A 53 -17.75 -21.42 4.87
N ASP A 54 -18.77 -20.74 5.39
CA ASP A 54 -20.10 -20.73 4.80
C ASP A 54 -20.00 -20.31 3.32
N HIS A 55 -20.11 -21.28 2.40
CA HIS A 55 -20.04 -21.08 0.96
C HIS A 55 -21.02 -19.99 0.49
N THR A 56 -22.12 -19.81 1.21
CA THR A 56 -23.14 -18.79 0.97
C THR A 56 -22.59 -17.38 1.20
N SER A 57 -21.80 -17.18 2.27
CA SER A 57 -21.15 -15.92 2.60
C SER A 57 -20.08 -15.53 1.56
N TYR A 58 -19.24 -16.48 1.13
CA TYR A 58 -18.23 -16.23 0.09
C TYR A 58 -18.86 -15.88 -1.27
N THR A 59 -19.93 -16.59 -1.66
CA THR A 59 -20.63 -16.31 -2.92
C THR A 59 -21.29 -14.92 -2.89
N SER A 60 -21.93 -14.55 -1.77
CA SER A 60 -22.50 -13.21 -1.59
C SER A 60 -21.42 -12.12 -1.64
N TRP A 61 -20.25 -12.40 -1.08
CA TRP A 61 -19.11 -11.49 -1.12
C TRP A 61 -18.58 -11.29 -2.55
N LEU A 62 -18.41 -12.36 -3.34
CA LEU A 62 -18.02 -12.28 -4.74
C LEU A 62 -19.04 -11.55 -5.62
N MET A 63 -20.32 -11.54 -5.26
CA MET A 63 -21.31 -10.71 -5.97
C MET A 63 -21.09 -9.21 -5.76
N LYS A 64 -20.54 -8.82 -4.60
CA LYS A 64 -20.18 -7.42 -4.30
C LYS A 64 -18.79 -7.05 -4.82
N HIS A 65 -17.85 -7.98 -4.76
CA HIS A 65 -16.45 -7.82 -5.14
C HIS A 65 -16.05 -8.92 -6.14
N PRO A 66 -16.54 -8.86 -7.39
CA PRO A 66 -16.33 -9.93 -8.36
C PRO A 66 -14.85 -10.08 -8.74
N SER A 67 -14.48 -11.30 -9.17
CA SER A 67 -13.13 -11.58 -9.62
C SER A 67 -12.75 -10.67 -10.80
N ALA A 68 -11.65 -9.93 -10.64
CA ALA A 68 -11.10 -9.07 -11.69
C ALA A 68 -10.62 -9.88 -12.91
N LEU A 69 -10.21 -11.14 -12.72
CA LEU A 69 -9.88 -12.04 -13.82
C LEU A 69 -11.11 -12.47 -14.62
N SER A 70 -12.19 -12.81 -13.94
CA SER A 70 -13.45 -13.19 -14.57
C SER A 70 -14.08 -12.05 -15.35
N LEU A 71 -13.97 -10.81 -14.84
CA LEU A 71 -14.50 -9.61 -15.49
C LEU A 71 -13.46 -8.84 -16.32
N PHE A 72 -12.27 -9.41 -16.52
CA PHE A 72 -11.14 -8.70 -17.13
C PHE A 72 -11.50 -8.07 -18.47
N ASP A 73 -12.11 -8.82 -19.40
CA ASP A 73 -12.40 -8.29 -20.74
C ASP A 73 -13.36 -7.10 -20.66
N ARG A 74 -14.40 -7.19 -19.81
CA ARG A 74 -15.34 -6.10 -19.59
C ARG A 74 -14.66 -4.88 -18.96
N MET A 75 -13.79 -5.09 -17.97
CA MET A 75 -13.00 -4.02 -17.35
C MET A 75 -12.14 -3.32 -18.40
N MET A 76 -11.43 -4.09 -19.22
CA MET A 76 -10.50 -3.53 -20.19
C MET A 76 -11.19 -2.89 -21.40
N THR A 77 -12.35 -3.39 -21.85
CA THR A 77 -13.21 -2.69 -22.81
C THR A 77 -13.61 -1.32 -22.29
N ALA A 78 -14.01 -1.21 -21.01
CA ALA A 78 -14.36 0.08 -20.39
C ALA A 78 -13.15 0.99 -20.10
N ALA A 79 -11.93 0.45 -20.22
CA ALA A 79 -10.67 1.17 -20.11
C ALA A 79 -10.10 1.61 -21.47
N GLU A 80 -10.71 1.22 -22.60
CA GLU A 80 -10.27 1.63 -23.93
C GLU A 80 -10.24 3.16 -24.06
N GLY A 81 -9.17 3.67 -24.68
CA GLY A 81 -8.94 5.11 -24.83
C GLY A 81 -8.48 5.86 -23.57
N LYS A 82 -8.49 5.21 -22.40
CA LYS A 82 -8.00 5.82 -21.14
C LYS A 82 -6.51 5.59 -20.96
N ARG A 83 -5.86 6.50 -20.23
CA ARG A 83 -4.48 6.35 -19.75
C ARG A 83 -4.49 5.56 -18.46
N ILE A 84 -3.92 4.37 -18.49
CA ILE A 84 -3.89 3.47 -17.34
C ILE A 84 -2.61 3.71 -16.53
N ALA A 85 -2.73 3.76 -15.21
CA ALA A 85 -1.61 3.78 -14.27
C ALA A 85 -1.79 2.66 -13.25
N ILE A 86 -0.73 1.90 -12.97
CA ILE A 86 -0.77 0.70 -12.13
C ILE A 86 -0.12 0.98 -10.79
N PHE A 87 -0.81 0.61 -9.72
CA PHE A 87 -0.36 0.72 -8.35
C PHE A 87 -0.47 -0.63 -7.69
N LEU A 88 0.61 -1.08 -7.06
CA LEU A 88 0.71 -2.42 -6.51
C LEU A 88 1.20 -2.33 -5.07
N ASP A 89 0.49 -2.98 -4.16
CA ASP A 89 1.08 -3.33 -2.87
C ASP A 89 2.12 -4.47 -3.05
N TYR A 90 2.93 -4.72 -2.02
CA TYR A 90 3.99 -5.73 -2.06
C TYR A 90 3.65 -7.03 -1.32
N ASP A 91 3.54 -7.00 0.02
CA ASP A 91 3.36 -8.20 0.85
C ASP A 91 1.92 -8.71 0.75
N GLY A 92 1.71 -9.99 0.47
CA GLY A 92 0.35 -10.52 0.24
C GLY A 92 -0.22 -10.22 -1.14
N THR A 93 0.42 -9.33 -1.91
CA THR A 93 0.02 -8.97 -3.28
C THR A 93 1.00 -9.48 -4.33
N LEU A 94 2.25 -9.01 -4.32
CA LEU A 94 3.31 -9.41 -5.26
C LEU A 94 4.22 -10.51 -4.69
N SER A 95 4.24 -10.65 -3.37
CA SER A 95 4.93 -11.70 -2.64
C SER A 95 3.94 -12.43 -1.72
N PRO A 96 4.05 -13.75 -1.52
CA PRO A 96 3.24 -14.42 -0.50
C PRO A 96 3.54 -13.87 0.91
N ILE A 97 2.54 -13.94 1.79
CA ILE A 97 2.71 -13.65 3.22
C ILE A 97 3.54 -14.79 3.84
N VAL A 98 4.68 -14.45 4.43
CA VAL A 98 5.60 -15.40 5.08
C VAL A 98 5.70 -15.14 6.58
N ALA A 99 6.28 -16.09 7.32
CA ALA A 99 6.51 -15.94 8.75
C ALA A 99 7.68 -15.00 9.08
N ASP A 100 8.72 -15.06 8.24
CA ASP A 100 9.92 -14.23 8.34
C ASP A 100 9.84 -13.13 7.26
N PRO A 101 9.64 -11.85 7.65
CA PRO A 101 9.52 -10.74 6.71
C PRO A 101 10.73 -10.58 5.79
N ASP A 102 11.93 -10.97 6.19
CA ASP A 102 13.14 -10.87 5.36
C ASP A 102 13.19 -11.94 4.26
N ARG A 103 12.24 -12.89 4.27
CA ARG A 103 12.09 -13.96 3.27
C ARG A 103 10.91 -13.76 2.33
N ALA A 104 10.24 -12.61 2.38
CA ALA A 104 9.12 -12.27 1.51
C ALA A 104 9.61 -11.88 0.10
N PHE A 105 10.36 -12.75 -0.55
CA PHE A 105 10.93 -12.47 -1.87
C PHE A 105 9.88 -12.57 -2.97
N MET A 106 9.91 -11.58 -3.87
CA MET A 106 9.14 -11.60 -5.11
C MET A 106 9.63 -12.74 -6.03
N PRO A 107 8.76 -13.69 -6.44
CA PRO A 107 9.12 -14.73 -7.40
C PRO A 107 9.57 -14.13 -8.74
N GLU A 108 10.53 -14.75 -9.42
CA GLU A 108 11.07 -14.22 -10.69
C GLU A 108 10.00 -14.02 -11.76
N LYS A 109 9.01 -14.91 -11.83
CA LYS A 109 7.86 -14.78 -12.74
C LYS A 109 7.03 -13.52 -12.45
N MET A 110 6.83 -13.20 -11.17
CA MET A 110 6.15 -11.97 -10.76
C MET A 110 6.99 -10.74 -11.12
N ARG A 111 8.30 -10.77 -10.83
CA ARG A 111 9.21 -9.68 -11.21
C ARG A 111 9.19 -9.41 -12.71
N SER A 112 9.23 -10.46 -13.53
CA SER A 112 9.12 -10.32 -14.99
C SER A 112 7.78 -9.69 -15.39
N ALA A 113 6.67 -10.17 -14.83
CA ALA A 113 5.35 -9.62 -15.14
C ALA A 113 5.21 -8.14 -14.75
N VAL A 114 5.71 -7.75 -13.57
CA VAL A 114 5.74 -6.34 -13.13
C VAL A 114 6.60 -5.49 -14.05
N ASN A 115 7.77 -6.00 -14.47
CA ASN A 115 8.64 -5.31 -15.43
C ASN A 115 7.96 -5.10 -16.80
N ASP A 116 7.24 -6.12 -17.29
CA ASP A 116 6.53 -6.06 -18.56
C ASP A 116 5.36 -5.07 -18.47
N VAL A 117 4.62 -5.08 -17.35
CA VAL A 117 3.59 -4.07 -17.06
C VAL A 117 4.19 -2.67 -17.00
N ALA A 118 5.30 -2.48 -16.29
CA ALA A 118 6.00 -1.20 -16.18
C ALA A 118 6.54 -0.67 -17.51
N SER A 119 6.80 -1.55 -18.47
CA SER A 119 7.20 -1.19 -19.84
C SER A 119 6.02 -0.67 -20.68
N GLN A 120 4.79 -1.02 -20.30
CA GLN A 120 3.56 -0.64 -21.01
C GLN A 120 2.78 0.47 -20.30
N PHE A 121 2.89 0.56 -18.98
CA PHE A 121 2.10 1.43 -18.12
C PHE A 121 2.98 2.07 -17.03
N PRO A 122 2.77 3.36 -16.70
CA PRO A 122 3.28 3.95 -15.47
C PRO A 122 2.92 3.06 -14.28
N THR A 123 3.92 2.59 -13.54
CA THR A 123 3.74 1.61 -12.47
C THR A 123 4.44 2.07 -11.20
N ALA A 124 3.76 1.96 -10.07
CA ALA A 124 4.29 2.25 -8.75
C ALA A 124 4.02 1.09 -7.77
N ILE A 125 4.99 0.84 -6.88
CA ILE A 125 4.85 -0.12 -5.80
C ILE A 125 4.80 0.64 -4.48
N ILE A 126 3.74 0.45 -3.70
CA ILE A 126 3.48 1.14 -2.43
C ILE A 126 3.45 0.11 -1.31
N SER A 127 4.36 0.21 -0.34
CA SER A 127 4.54 -0.81 0.71
C SER A 127 4.76 -0.18 2.09
N GLY A 128 4.46 -0.94 3.14
CA GLY A 128 4.87 -0.62 4.51
C GLY A 128 6.39 -0.73 4.76
N ARG A 129 7.09 -1.53 3.94
CA ARG A 129 8.55 -1.74 4.04
C ARG A 129 9.35 -0.49 3.77
N SER A 130 10.55 -0.38 4.34
CA SER A 130 11.51 0.66 3.92
C SER A 130 11.77 0.61 2.41
N LEU A 131 12.10 1.77 1.84
CA LEU A 131 12.39 1.89 0.42
C LEU A 131 13.57 1.01 0.00
N ASP A 132 14.60 0.91 0.84
CA ASP A 132 15.80 0.12 0.57
C ASP A 132 15.48 -1.39 0.50
N LYS A 133 14.76 -1.92 1.50
CA LYS A 133 14.31 -3.33 1.49
C LYS A 133 13.38 -3.61 0.30
N LEU A 134 12.43 -2.72 0.04
CA LEU A 134 11.49 -2.85 -1.07
C LEU A 134 12.25 -2.91 -2.41
N PHE A 135 13.23 -2.04 -2.60
CA PHE A 135 14.07 -2.04 -3.80
C PHE A 135 14.90 -3.32 -3.90
N GLU A 136 15.49 -3.80 -2.80
CA GLU A 136 16.27 -5.03 -2.77
C GLU A 136 15.45 -6.27 -3.20
N PHE A 137 14.16 -6.32 -2.86
CA PHE A 137 13.30 -7.43 -3.20
C PHE A 137 12.80 -7.38 -4.64
N VAL A 138 12.40 -6.19 -5.09
CA VAL A 138 11.81 -5.97 -6.41
C VAL A 138 12.88 -5.93 -7.50
N ARG A 139 13.97 -5.15 -7.30
CA ARG A 139 15.10 -4.97 -8.23
C ARG A 139 14.70 -4.50 -9.63
N LEU A 140 13.73 -3.59 -9.73
CA LEU A 140 13.31 -2.98 -10.99
C LEU A 140 13.64 -1.48 -10.98
N THR A 141 14.07 -0.94 -12.11
CA THR A 141 14.46 0.48 -12.21
C THR A 141 13.46 1.33 -13.00
N ASN A 142 12.42 0.70 -13.54
CA ASN A 142 11.36 1.32 -14.36
C ASN A 142 10.02 1.47 -13.61
N VAL A 143 10.03 1.34 -12.28
CA VAL A 143 8.87 1.58 -11.42
C VAL A 143 9.14 2.72 -10.43
N CYS A 144 8.09 3.38 -9.95
CA CYS A 144 8.16 4.24 -8.78
C CYS A 144 8.06 3.39 -7.51
N TYR A 145 8.75 3.79 -6.45
CA TYR A 145 8.72 3.14 -5.15
C TYR A 145 8.18 4.09 -4.10
N ALA A 146 7.33 3.57 -3.22
CA ALA A 146 6.81 4.27 -2.05
C ALA A 146 6.89 3.33 -0.85
N GLY A 147 7.94 3.45 -0.06
CA GLY A 147 8.15 2.71 1.18
C GLY A 147 7.54 3.42 2.40
N SER A 148 7.59 2.75 3.54
CA SER A 148 7.14 3.26 4.83
C SER A 148 5.68 3.74 4.79
N HIS A 149 4.79 2.94 4.21
CA HIS A 149 3.39 3.28 3.93
C HIS A 149 3.23 4.54 3.05
N GLY A 150 4.23 4.78 2.20
CA GLY A 150 4.28 5.92 1.29
C GLY A 150 4.92 7.18 1.87
N MET A 151 5.53 7.14 3.06
CA MET A 151 6.29 8.26 3.62
C MET A 151 7.72 8.39 3.08
N ASP A 152 8.21 7.42 2.32
CA ASP A 152 9.45 7.53 1.56
C ASP A 152 9.19 7.19 0.10
N ILE A 153 9.14 8.18 -0.78
CA ILE A 153 8.84 7.98 -2.20
C ILE A 153 10.09 8.26 -3.03
N MET A 154 10.43 7.34 -3.94
CA MET A 154 11.44 7.50 -4.98
C MET A 154 10.81 7.27 -6.35
N ALA A 155 10.81 8.29 -7.20
CA ALA A 155 10.26 8.22 -8.54
C ALA A 155 11.33 8.56 -9.61
N PRO A 156 11.60 7.67 -10.57
CA PRO A 156 12.56 7.95 -11.65
C PRO A 156 12.15 9.19 -12.49
N THR A 157 13.05 10.16 -12.65
CA THR A 157 12.75 11.40 -13.39
C THR A 157 12.39 11.15 -14.87
N ARG A 158 12.91 10.05 -15.45
CA ARG A 158 12.56 9.63 -16.83
C ARG A 158 11.07 9.34 -17.00
N LEU A 159 10.39 8.82 -15.97
CA LEU A 159 8.94 8.53 -16.04
C LEU A 159 8.14 9.83 -16.12
N LYS A 160 8.54 10.89 -15.40
CA LYS A 160 7.91 12.21 -15.48
C LYS A 160 7.91 12.78 -16.90
N ASN A 161 9.01 12.61 -17.63
CA ASN A 161 9.15 13.14 -18.99
C ASN A 161 8.50 12.23 -20.05
N SER A 162 8.47 10.91 -19.81
CA SER A 162 7.91 9.94 -20.77
C SER A 162 6.39 10.03 -20.91
N TYR A 163 5.66 10.46 -19.87
CA TYR A 163 4.19 10.48 -19.87
C TYR A 163 3.58 11.88 -20.02
N ASN A 164 4.40 12.94 -20.06
CA ASN A 164 3.97 14.33 -20.24
C ASN A 164 3.92 14.78 -21.72
N THR A 165 3.88 13.83 -22.66
CA THR A 165 4.04 14.09 -24.10
C THR A 165 2.77 14.63 -24.75
N LYS A 166 2.48 15.92 -24.54
CA LYS A 166 1.93 16.79 -25.59
C LYS A 166 3.00 17.59 -26.34
N PHE A 167 4.27 17.47 -25.96
CA PHE A 167 5.40 18.02 -26.69
C PHE A 167 6.52 16.99 -26.74
N LYS A 168 6.66 16.30 -27.88
CA LYS A 168 7.93 15.67 -28.24
C LYS A 168 8.90 16.82 -28.56
N THR A 169 9.98 16.91 -27.80
CA THR A 169 11.21 17.55 -28.29
C THR A 169 12.33 16.55 -28.13
N GLU A 170 13.06 16.37 -29.23
CA GLU A 170 14.22 15.50 -29.34
C GLU A 170 15.41 16.10 -28.58
N ALA A 171 16.27 15.19 -28.07
CA ALA A 171 17.41 15.41 -27.16
C ALA A 171 17.00 15.89 -25.75
N VAL A 172 17.52 15.35 -24.64
CA VAL A 172 18.92 15.48 -24.21
C VAL A 172 19.24 14.45 -23.09
N ASP A 173 20.48 13.96 -23.15
CA ASP A 173 21.36 13.30 -22.16
C ASP A 173 21.00 11.99 -21.43
N ILE A 174 21.74 10.95 -21.81
CA ILE A 174 21.81 9.61 -21.19
C ILE A 174 22.59 9.62 -19.85
N LYS A 175 22.96 10.78 -19.31
CA LYS A 175 23.85 10.89 -18.12
C LYS A 175 23.26 11.72 -16.98
N ALA A 176 22.19 11.25 -16.34
CA ALA A 176 21.92 11.52 -14.93
C ALA A 176 20.84 10.56 -14.43
N ASN A 177 21.18 9.79 -13.41
CA ASN A 177 20.31 8.86 -12.70
C ASN A 177 19.49 9.64 -11.64
N GLU A 178 18.87 10.75 -12.02
CA GLU A 178 18.13 11.61 -11.09
C GLU A 178 16.80 10.94 -10.74
N ALA A 179 16.63 10.55 -9.49
CA ALA A 179 15.35 10.16 -8.91
C ALA A 179 14.80 11.34 -8.08
N VAL A 180 13.50 11.58 -8.15
CA VAL A 180 12.83 12.53 -7.27
C VAL A 180 12.48 11.81 -5.98
N HIS A 181 12.93 12.36 -4.85
CA HIS A 181 12.59 11.90 -3.53
C HIS A 181 11.52 12.78 -2.89
N PHE A 182 10.56 12.17 -2.20
CA PHE A 182 9.56 12.87 -1.42
C PHE A 182 9.34 12.16 -0.08
N GLN A 183 9.54 12.92 1.01
CA GLN A 183 9.53 12.42 2.38
C GLN A 183 8.71 13.37 3.27
N PRO A 184 7.38 13.24 3.33
CA PRO A 184 6.53 14.16 4.07
C PRO A 184 6.76 14.13 5.58
N ALA A 185 7.40 13.07 6.09
CA ALA A 185 7.68 12.87 7.50
C ALA A 185 9.16 13.09 7.89
N GLN A 186 9.97 13.73 7.04
CA GLN A 186 11.41 13.85 7.24
C GLN A 186 11.81 14.42 8.61
N GLU A 187 11.03 15.36 9.15
CA GLU A 187 11.29 15.99 10.45
C GLU A 187 11.17 15.04 11.65
N PHE A 188 10.53 13.87 11.47
CA PHE A 188 10.32 12.87 12.53
C PHE A 188 11.47 11.88 12.65
N LEU A 189 12.40 11.82 11.67
CA LEU A 189 13.50 10.85 11.66
C LEU A 189 14.32 10.84 12.97
N PRO A 190 14.70 11.97 13.58
CA PRO A 190 15.45 11.94 14.84
C PRO A 190 14.68 11.24 15.97
N ALA A 191 13.37 11.51 16.09
CA ALA A 191 12.53 10.88 17.11
C ALA A 191 12.34 9.39 16.85
N ILE A 192 12.13 8.99 15.59
CA ILE A 192 12.02 7.58 15.21
C ILE A 192 13.31 6.82 15.55
N GLN A 193 14.47 7.38 15.20
CA GLN A 193 15.75 6.74 15.48
C GLN A 193 16.03 6.62 16.99
N GLU A 194 15.62 7.60 17.80
CA GLU A 194 15.71 7.50 19.25
C GLU A 194 14.78 6.40 19.82
N VAL A 195 13.53 6.35 19.36
CA VAL A 195 12.56 5.32 19.77
C VAL A 195 13.02 3.93 19.34
N LEU A 196 13.59 3.79 18.14
CA LEU A 196 14.16 2.54 17.65
C LEU A 196 15.25 2.02 18.60
N CYS A 197 16.22 2.87 18.97
CA CYS A 197 17.28 2.51 19.90
C CYS A 197 16.72 2.09 21.27
N LYS A 198 15.71 2.81 21.79
CA LYS A 198 15.05 2.46 23.06
C LYS A 198 14.34 1.11 22.97
N LEU A 199 13.59 0.86 21.90
CA LEU A 199 12.88 -0.40 21.69
C LEU A 199 13.84 -1.59 21.60
N GLU A 200 14.93 -1.46 20.84
CA GLU A 200 15.94 -2.52 20.71
C GLU A 200 16.55 -2.88 22.07
N GLU A 201 16.89 -1.90 22.90
CA GLU A 201 17.45 -2.15 24.22
C GLU A 201 16.41 -2.71 25.20
N GLU A 202 15.21 -2.13 25.25
CA GLU A 202 14.19 -2.48 26.23
C GLU A 202 13.48 -3.81 25.98
N THR A 203 13.47 -4.28 24.74
CA THR A 203 12.82 -5.54 24.32
C THR A 203 13.81 -6.69 24.16
N LYS A 204 15.12 -6.45 24.26
CA LYS A 204 16.20 -7.45 24.09
C LYS A 204 16.03 -8.73 24.90
N MET A 205 15.43 -8.62 26.09
CA MET A 205 15.25 -9.73 27.02
C MET A 205 13.91 -10.47 26.84
N ILE A 206 13.11 -10.11 25.84
CA ILE A 206 11.83 -10.76 25.53
C ILE A 206 12.03 -11.68 24.32
N PRO A 207 12.12 -13.01 24.50
CA PRO A 207 12.36 -13.93 23.40
C PRO A 207 11.28 -13.85 22.33
N GLY A 208 11.69 -13.85 21.06
CA GLY A 208 10.79 -13.85 19.91
C GLY A 208 10.29 -12.47 19.46
N VAL A 209 10.69 -11.39 20.14
CA VAL A 209 10.50 -10.02 19.62
C VAL A 209 11.47 -9.78 18.49
N MET A 210 10.97 -9.16 17.42
CA MET A 210 11.81 -8.68 16.33
C MET A 210 11.42 -7.24 16.01
N ILE A 211 12.40 -6.34 16.07
CA ILE A 211 12.26 -4.94 15.73
C ILE A 211 12.74 -4.75 14.29
N GLU A 212 11.92 -4.11 13.47
CA GLU A 212 12.24 -3.80 12.08
C GLU A 212 12.20 -2.29 11.84
N ASP A 213 13.33 -1.74 11.39
CA ASP A 213 13.44 -0.34 10.96
C ASP A 213 12.94 -0.19 9.51
N ASN A 214 11.75 0.40 9.38
CA ASN A 214 11.16 0.79 8.10
C ASN A 214 11.32 2.30 7.83
N LYS A 215 12.31 2.96 8.42
CA LYS A 215 12.70 4.38 8.30
C LYS A 215 11.70 5.40 8.84
N PHE A 216 10.48 5.42 8.31
CA PHE A 216 9.36 6.22 8.84
C PHE A 216 8.33 5.37 9.58
N CYS A 217 8.63 4.11 9.82
CA CYS A 217 7.82 3.18 10.60
C CYS A 217 8.77 2.25 11.35
N ILE A 218 8.44 1.92 12.60
CA ILE A 218 9.11 0.85 13.35
C ILE A 218 8.09 -0.25 13.54
N SER A 219 8.42 -1.46 13.11
CA SER A 219 7.54 -2.63 13.27
C SER A 219 8.08 -3.52 14.39
N VAL A 220 7.29 -3.69 15.44
CA VAL A 220 7.56 -4.57 16.57
C VAL A 220 6.77 -5.85 16.35
N HIS A 221 7.43 -6.87 15.78
CA HIS A 221 6.83 -8.16 15.50
C HIS A 221 6.81 -9.01 16.77
N PHE A 222 5.63 -9.56 17.09
CA PHE A 222 5.43 -10.38 18.29
C PHE A 222 4.82 -11.75 17.98
N ARG A 223 4.93 -12.20 16.74
CA ARG A 223 4.41 -13.51 16.31
C ARG A 223 5.07 -14.68 17.04
N GLN A 224 6.35 -14.56 17.39
CA GLN A 224 7.14 -15.59 18.07
C GLN A 224 7.26 -15.36 19.59
N VAL A 225 6.61 -14.32 20.11
CA VAL A 225 6.58 -14.00 21.54
C VAL A 225 5.58 -14.93 22.24
N GLN A 226 5.95 -15.43 23.42
CA GLN A 226 5.04 -16.24 24.24
C GLN A 226 3.87 -15.38 24.73
N GLU A 227 2.67 -15.97 24.83
CA GLU A 227 1.46 -15.20 25.19
C GLU A 227 1.59 -14.50 26.55
N GLU A 228 2.30 -15.12 27.50
CA GLU A 228 2.58 -14.58 28.84
C GLU A 228 3.45 -13.31 28.80
N ASP A 229 4.32 -13.18 27.80
CA ASP A 229 5.24 -12.06 27.65
C ASP A 229 4.64 -10.91 26.80
N TYR A 230 3.53 -11.15 26.08
CA TYR A 230 2.93 -10.16 25.20
C TYR A 230 2.49 -8.90 25.94
N THR A 231 1.79 -9.04 27.08
CA THR A 231 1.35 -7.90 27.90
C THR A 231 2.54 -7.04 28.33
N ARG A 232 3.62 -7.68 28.76
CA ARG A 232 4.86 -7.01 29.17
C ARG A 232 5.51 -6.26 28.00
N LEU A 233 5.50 -6.84 26.80
CA LEU A 233 6.00 -6.17 25.59
C LEU A 233 5.14 -4.94 25.25
N GLU A 234 3.82 -5.09 25.24
CA GLU A 234 2.90 -4.00 24.90
C GLU A 234 3.01 -2.83 25.88
N GLU A 235 3.12 -3.11 27.19
CA GLU A 235 3.35 -2.11 28.23
C GLU A 235 4.66 -1.34 28.02
N LYS A 236 5.75 -2.04 27.67
CA LYS A 236 7.05 -1.41 27.37
C LYS A 236 6.99 -0.50 26.15
N VAL A 237 6.37 -0.96 25.06
CA VAL A 237 6.20 -0.15 23.84
C VAL A 237 5.40 1.12 24.16
N LYS A 238 4.30 1.00 24.90
CA LYS A 238 3.48 2.15 25.31
C LYS A 238 4.26 3.12 26.19
N ALA A 239 4.99 2.62 27.20
CA ALA A 239 5.77 3.45 28.11
C ALA A 239 6.84 4.27 27.36
N ILE A 240 7.55 3.66 26.39
CA ILE A 240 8.51 4.39 25.55
C ILE A 240 7.83 5.53 24.80
N LEU A 241 6.61 5.32 24.28
CA LEU A 241 5.89 6.30 23.46
C LEU A 241 5.22 7.43 24.26
N GLU A 242 5.13 7.33 25.60
CA GLU A 242 4.57 8.41 26.44
C GLU A 242 5.31 9.74 26.24
N ASP A 243 6.62 9.68 25.99
CA ASP A 243 7.48 10.84 25.72
C ASP A 243 7.38 11.36 24.27
N TYR A 244 6.68 10.65 23.38
CA TYR A 244 6.64 10.92 21.93
C TYR A 244 5.22 11.13 21.40
N SER A 245 4.56 12.21 21.87
CA SER A 245 3.18 12.56 21.47
C SER A 245 2.95 12.76 19.95
N LEU A 246 4.02 12.92 19.17
CA LEU A 246 3.99 13.07 17.71
C LEU A 246 4.12 11.73 16.97
N LEU A 247 4.29 10.61 17.68
CA LEU A 247 4.25 9.26 17.12
C LEU A 247 2.95 8.58 17.55
N GLN A 248 2.48 7.64 16.74
CA GLN A 248 1.28 6.86 17.01
C GLN A 248 1.58 5.37 16.90
N LEU A 249 0.95 4.59 17.77
CA LEU A 249 0.99 3.14 17.78
C LEU A 249 -0.26 2.59 17.07
N THR A 250 -0.06 1.76 16.05
CA THR A 250 -1.12 1.01 15.38
C THR A 250 -0.88 -0.49 15.49
N ASN A 251 -1.95 -1.28 15.46
CA ASN A 251 -1.87 -2.73 15.58
C ASN A 251 -2.18 -3.39 14.23
N GLY A 252 -1.26 -4.22 13.76
CA GLY A 252 -1.44 -5.11 12.63
C GLY A 252 -1.54 -6.59 13.04
N LYS A 253 -1.44 -7.50 12.07
CA LYS A 253 -1.55 -8.95 12.32
C LYS A 253 -0.28 -9.50 13.00
N LYS A 254 -0.28 -9.52 14.33
CA LYS A 254 0.86 -9.93 15.18
C LYS A 254 2.07 -8.99 15.05
N VAL A 255 1.81 -7.70 14.82
CA VAL A 255 2.81 -6.63 14.75
C VAL A 255 2.22 -5.34 15.34
N MET A 256 3.04 -4.60 16.06
CA MET A 256 2.78 -3.23 16.52
C MET A 256 3.60 -2.28 15.64
N GLU A 257 2.98 -1.26 15.06
CA GLU A 257 3.61 -0.31 14.16
C GLU A 257 3.64 1.08 14.79
N ILE A 258 4.82 1.68 14.80
CA ILE A 258 5.06 3.01 15.36
C ILE A 258 5.40 3.93 14.20
N ARG A 259 4.58 4.95 13.99
CA ARG A 259 4.71 5.86 12.83
C ARG A 259 4.47 7.31 13.22
N PRO A 260 4.97 8.28 12.44
CA PRO A 260 4.60 9.68 12.55
C PRO A 260 3.08 9.88 12.60
N SER A 261 2.63 10.76 13.49
CA SER A 261 1.24 11.20 13.58
C SER A 261 1.00 12.33 12.59
N ILE A 262 1.08 12.00 11.30
CA ILE A 262 0.78 12.91 10.19
C ILE A 262 -0.42 12.39 9.39
N LYS A 263 -1.13 13.30 8.72
CA LYS A 263 -2.22 12.95 7.82
C LYS A 263 -1.65 12.50 6.46
N TRP A 264 -1.03 11.33 6.46
CA TRP A 264 -0.45 10.68 5.27
C TRP A 264 -0.66 9.17 5.35
N ASP A 265 -1.06 8.57 4.23
CA ASP A 265 -1.32 7.14 4.09
C ASP A 265 -1.04 6.69 2.64
N LYS A 266 -1.27 5.41 2.32
CA LYS A 266 -1.09 4.86 0.98
C LYS A 266 -1.97 5.56 -0.07
N GLY A 267 -3.13 6.09 0.33
CA GLY A 267 -3.99 6.90 -0.53
C GLY A 267 -3.35 8.24 -0.91
N HIS A 268 -2.78 8.96 0.05
CA HIS A 268 -2.03 10.19 -0.22
C HIS A 268 -0.80 9.92 -1.11
N ALA A 269 -0.12 8.79 -0.92
CA ALA A 269 1.00 8.37 -1.77
C ALA A 269 0.54 8.10 -3.22
N LEU A 270 -0.60 7.43 -3.41
CA LEU A 270 -1.22 7.23 -4.71
C LEU A 270 -1.52 8.58 -5.39
N GLU A 271 -2.16 9.51 -4.69
CA GLU A 271 -2.46 10.85 -5.24
C GLU A 271 -1.19 11.61 -5.65
N TYR A 272 -0.17 11.60 -4.78
CA TYR A 272 1.13 12.20 -5.08
C TYR A 272 1.76 11.61 -6.34
N LEU A 273 1.75 10.29 -6.47
CA LEU A 273 2.32 9.59 -7.62
C LEU A 273 1.52 9.86 -8.90
N LEU A 274 0.19 9.92 -8.83
CA LEU A 274 -0.64 10.37 -9.95
C LEU A 274 -0.28 11.80 -10.36
N GLU A 275 -0.13 12.73 -9.41
CA GLU A 275 0.27 14.10 -9.70
C GLU A 275 1.67 14.15 -10.33
N PHE A 276 2.63 13.41 -9.77
CA PHE A 276 4.00 13.31 -10.26
C PHE A 276 4.07 12.82 -11.72
N LEU A 277 3.26 11.82 -12.06
CA LEU A 277 3.15 11.26 -13.41
C LEU A 277 2.38 12.18 -14.37
N GLY A 278 1.91 13.34 -13.90
CA GLY A 278 1.14 14.29 -14.70
C GLY A 278 -0.30 13.82 -14.92
N PHE A 279 -0.88 13.06 -13.99
CA PHE A 279 -2.25 12.52 -14.05
C PHE A 279 -3.22 13.16 -13.07
N GLY A 280 -2.78 14.10 -12.23
CA GLY A 280 -3.59 14.69 -11.15
C GLY A 280 -4.94 15.29 -11.59
N ASN A 281 -4.98 15.95 -12.76
CA ASN A 281 -6.15 16.72 -13.24
C ASN A 281 -6.83 16.16 -14.49
N PHE A 282 -6.58 14.90 -14.82
CA PHE A 282 -7.02 14.31 -16.07
C PHE A 282 -8.19 13.35 -15.88
N ASN A 283 -9.29 13.62 -16.57
CA ASN A 283 -10.54 12.84 -16.53
C ASN A 283 -10.48 11.56 -17.39
N ASP A 284 -9.37 11.32 -18.08
CA ASP A 284 -9.11 10.16 -18.92
C ASP A 284 -8.10 9.18 -18.29
N VAL A 285 -7.74 9.37 -17.01
CA VAL A 285 -6.80 8.49 -16.30
C VAL A 285 -7.58 7.44 -15.51
N LEU A 286 -7.21 6.18 -15.69
CA LEU A 286 -7.75 5.04 -14.98
C LEU A 286 -6.66 4.41 -14.09
N PRO A 287 -6.60 4.75 -12.79
CA PRO A 287 -5.73 4.07 -11.86
C PRO A 287 -6.26 2.66 -11.58
N ILE A 288 -5.38 1.66 -11.62
CA ILE A 288 -5.68 0.31 -11.12
C ILE A 288 -4.79 0.09 -9.89
N TYR A 289 -5.40 -0.14 -8.74
CA TYR A 289 -4.68 -0.46 -7.50
C TYR A 289 -5.00 -1.89 -7.06
N ILE A 290 -3.96 -2.66 -6.75
CA ILE A 290 -4.06 -4.03 -6.25
C ILE A 290 -3.38 -4.11 -4.89
N GLY A 291 -4.10 -4.56 -3.85
CA GLY A 291 -3.57 -4.70 -2.49
C GLY A 291 -4.36 -5.68 -1.62
N ASP A 292 -3.81 -6.13 -0.49
CA ASP A 292 -4.36 -7.22 0.33
C ASP A 292 -4.79 -6.81 1.76
N ASP A 293 -4.28 -5.68 2.25
CA ASP A 293 -4.32 -5.33 3.67
C ASP A 293 -5.23 -4.13 3.99
N GLN A 294 -5.31 -3.81 5.29
CA GLN A 294 -6.15 -2.70 5.77
C GLN A 294 -5.60 -1.33 5.34
N THR A 295 -4.30 -1.21 5.10
CA THR A 295 -3.68 0.07 4.69
C THR A 295 -3.97 0.39 3.23
N ASP A 296 -4.21 -0.64 2.40
CA ASP A 296 -4.64 -0.48 1.00
C ASP A 296 -6.06 0.09 0.86
N GLU A 297 -6.90 -0.03 1.89
CA GLU A 297 -8.22 0.59 1.93
C GLU A 297 -8.18 2.11 1.76
N ASP A 298 -7.09 2.76 2.20
CA ASP A 298 -6.92 4.20 2.00
C ASP A 298 -6.71 4.55 0.51
N ALA A 299 -5.99 3.71 -0.23
CA ALA A 299 -5.87 3.82 -1.67
C ALA A 299 -7.19 3.51 -2.41
N PHE A 300 -7.94 2.51 -1.95
CA PHE A 300 -9.25 2.17 -2.50
C PHE A 300 -10.25 3.32 -2.35
N LYS A 301 -10.28 3.98 -1.18
CA LYS A 301 -11.12 5.16 -0.94
C LYS A 301 -10.80 6.31 -1.89
N VAL A 302 -9.53 6.54 -2.20
CA VAL A 302 -9.11 7.57 -3.17
C VAL A 302 -9.64 7.23 -4.56
N ILE A 303 -9.46 6.00 -5.03
CA ILE A 303 -9.97 5.56 -6.35
C ILE A 303 -11.50 5.71 -6.42
N GLN A 304 -12.21 5.30 -5.37
CA GLN A 304 -13.66 5.43 -5.30
C GLN A 304 -14.11 6.90 -5.33
N SER A 305 -13.42 7.78 -4.59
CA SER A 305 -13.70 9.22 -4.53
C SER A 305 -13.47 9.92 -5.87
N ARG A 306 -12.52 9.42 -6.67
CA ARG A 306 -12.29 9.90 -8.04
C ARG A 306 -13.40 9.48 -9.01
N GLY A 307 -14.18 8.46 -8.69
CA GLY A 307 -15.22 7.89 -9.55
C GLY A 307 -14.68 7.22 -10.83
N GLN A 308 -13.36 7.03 -10.92
CA GLN A 308 -12.67 6.43 -12.06
C GLN A 308 -11.46 5.64 -11.57
N GLY A 309 -11.32 4.40 -12.06
CA GLY A 309 -10.27 3.47 -11.66
C GLY A 309 -10.83 2.15 -11.16
N TYR A 310 -9.93 1.20 -10.92
CA TYR A 310 -10.25 -0.13 -10.39
C TYR A 310 -9.44 -0.38 -9.12
N SER A 311 -10.13 -0.51 -8.00
CA SER A 311 -9.58 -1.03 -6.75
C SER A 311 -9.81 -2.54 -6.68
N ILE A 312 -8.75 -3.30 -6.45
CA ILE A 312 -8.77 -4.77 -6.47
C ILE A 312 -8.16 -5.29 -5.15
N LEU A 313 -8.97 -5.97 -4.34
CA LEU A 313 -8.50 -6.62 -3.12
C LEU A 313 -7.94 -8.01 -3.43
N VAL A 314 -6.77 -8.34 -2.88
CA VAL A 314 -6.22 -9.70 -2.86
C VAL A 314 -6.64 -10.39 -1.57
N SER A 315 -7.49 -11.40 -1.66
CA SER A 315 -7.93 -12.16 -0.49
C SER A 315 -8.54 -13.50 -0.85
N SER A 316 -8.11 -14.55 -0.16
CA SER A 316 -8.69 -15.89 -0.27
C SER A 316 -9.95 -16.08 0.57
N ILE A 317 -10.21 -15.13 1.48
CA ILE A 317 -11.37 -15.13 2.40
C ILE A 317 -12.16 -13.83 2.26
N PRO A 318 -13.47 -13.82 2.56
CA PRO A 318 -14.25 -12.59 2.57
C PRO A 318 -13.71 -11.58 3.57
N LYS A 319 -13.54 -10.32 3.15
CA LYS A 319 -13.16 -9.19 4.00
C LYS A 319 -14.09 -8.01 3.73
N TYR A 320 -14.34 -7.20 4.75
CA TYR A 320 -14.90 -5.87 4.51
C TYR A 320 -13.89 -5.04 3.72
N THR A 321 -14.30 -4.46 2.60
CA THR A 321 -13.41 -3.70 1.71
C THR A 321 -14.19 -2.67 0.89
N GLY A 322 -13.54 -1.55 0.57
CA GLY A 322 -13.97 -0.58 -0.43
C GLY A 322 -13.53 -0.95 -1.86
N ALA A 323 -12.82 -2.06 -2.05
CA ALA A 323 -12.40 -2.50 -3.38
C ALA A 323 -13.61 -2.84 -4.28
N SER A 324 -13.51 -2.51 -5.57
CA SER A 324 -14.56 -2.82 -6.55
C SER A 324 -14.50 -4.26 -7.05
N TYR A 325 -13.32 -4.87 -7.00
CA TYR A 325 -13.06 -6.22 -7.49
C TYR A 325 -12.18 -6.98 -6.50
N SER A 326 -12.05 -8.29 -6.73
CA SER A 326 -11.16 -9.15 -5.97
C SER A 326 -10.25 -10.00 -6.86
N LEU A 327 -9.14 -10.45 -6.29
CA LEU A 327 -8.30 -11.54 -6.75
C LEU A 327 -8.06 -12.47 -5.56
N HIS A 328 -7.95 -13.77 -5.79
CA HIS A 328 -7.88 -14.74 -4.70
C HIS A 328 -6.55 -14.71 -3.94
N ASP A 329 -5.43 -14.58 -4.67
CA ASP A 329 -4.09 -14.71 -4.13
C ASP A 329 -3.03 -14.05 -5.07
N PRO A 330 -1.73 -14.03 -4.69
CA PRO A 330 -0.68 -13.52 -5.56
C PRO A 330 -0.54 -14.21 -6.93
N MET A 331 -1.02 -15.45 -7.10
CA MET A 331 -0.97 -16.13 -8.40
C MET A 331 -2.04 -15.60 -9.35
N GLU A 332 -3.21 -15.22 -8.82
CA GLU A 332 -4.21 -14.49 -9.59
C GLU A 332 -3.74 -13.07 -9.94
N VAL A 333 -3.00 -12.39 -9.06
CA VAL A 333 -2.32 -11.12 -9.38
C VAL A 333 -1.37 -11.29 -10.56
N LEU A 334 -0.49 -12.31 -10.53
CA LEU A 334 0.40 -12.61 -11.65
C LEU A 334 -0.39 -12.82 -12.95
N SER A 335 -1.46 -13.60 -12.89
CA SER A 335 -2.31 -13.90 -14.05
C SER A 335 -2.96 -12.63 -14.61
N PHE A 336 -3.42 -11.73 -13.74
CA PHE A 336 -4.02 -10.46 -14.11
C PHE A 336 -3.00 -9.55 -14.81
N LEU A 337 -1.79 -9.41 -14.25
CA LEU A 337 -0.72 -8.60 -14.83
C LEU A 337 -0.28 -9.11 -16.21
N LEU A 338 -0.09 -10.43 -16.36
CA LEU A 338 0.25 -11.03 -17.65
C LEU A 338 -0.85 -10.80 -18.70
N ARG A 339 -2.12 -10.89 -18.30
CA ARG A 339 -3.26 -10.63 -19.18
C ARG A 339 -3.35 -9.16 -19.59
N LEU A 340 -3.01 -8.25 -18.67
CA LEU A 340 -2.92 -6.81 -18.92
C LEU A 340 -1.88 -6.46 -19.98
N VAL A 341 -0.69 -7.06 -19.92
CA VAL A 341 0.37 -6.89 -20.94
C VAL A 341 -0.13 -7.36 -22.31
N ARG A 342 -0.65 -8.60 -22.39
CA ARG A 342 -1.17 -9.17 -23.65
C ARG A 342 -2.27 -8.33 -24.28
N TRP A 343 -3.18 -7.81 -23.45
CA TRP A 343 -4.24 -6.91 -23.92
C TRP A 343 -3.64 -5.66 -24.59
N LYS A 344 -2.65 -5.03 -23.96
CA LYS A 344 -2.01 -3.82 -24.48
C LYS A 344 -1.25 -4.05 -25.78
N GLU A 345 -0.55 -5.18 -25.89
CA GLU A 345 0.17 -5.58 -27.09
C GLU A 345 -0.79 -5.77 -28.27
N ASN A 346 -1.90 -6.47 -28.05
CA ASN A 346 -2.93 -6.71 -29.06
C ASN A 346 -3.62 -5.41 -29.51
N SER A 347 -3.95 -4.50 -28.58
CA SER A 347 -4.49 -3.18 -28.92
C SER A 347 -3.53 -2.35 -29.78
N SER A 348 -2.22 -2.49 -29.54
CA SER A 348 -1.19 -1.76 -30.30
C SER A 348 -1.02 -2.29 -31.72
N VAL A 349 -1.18 -3.60 -31.93
CA VAL A 349 -1.14 -4.22 -33.27
C VAL A 349 -2.33 -3.78 -34.12
N THR A 350 -3.53 -3.75 -33.55
CA THR A 350 -4.76 -3.35 -34.25
C THR A 350 -4.68 -1.90 -34.77
N ILE A 351 -4.12 -0.98 -33.98
CA ILE A 351 -3.94 0.44 -34.38
C ILE A 351 -2.93 0.58 -35.54
N ARG A 352 -1.87 -0.23 -35.57
CA ARG A 352 -0.89 -0.20 -36.66
C ARG A 352 -1.45 -0.74 -37.97
N CYS A 353 -2.36 -1.71 -37.91
CA CYS A 353 -2.97 -2.31 -39.09
C CYS A 353 -4.05 -1.41 -39.72
N SER A 354 -4.81 -0.66 -38.90
CA SER A 354 -5.79 0.32 -39.41
C SER A 354 -5.11 1.53 -40.07
N THR A 355 -4.01 2.04 -39.51
CA THR A 355 -3.26 3.17 -40.08
C THR A 355 -2.49 2.85 -41.37
N GLN A 356 -2.24 1.58 -41.67
CA GLN A 356 -1.64 1.13 -42.95
C GLN A 356 -2.66 0.92 -44.07
N LYS A 357 -3.97 0.83 -43.77
CA LYS A 357 -5.03 0.72 -44.79
C LYS A 357 -5.55 2.06 -45.30
N GLU A 358 -5.17 3.16 -44.65
CA GLU A 358 -5.57 4.54 -45.03
C GLU A 358 -4.48 5.30 -45.80
N ARG A 359 -3.42 4.61 -46.23
CA ARG A 359 -2.41 5.11 -47.18
C ARG A 359 -2.44 4.26 -48.43
#